data_AF-A0A7J2YBZ3-F1
#
_entry.id   AF-A0A7J2YBZ3-F1
#
_cell.length_a   1.000
_cell.length_b   1.000
_cell.length_c   1.000
_cell.angle_alpha   90.00
_cell.angle_beta   90.00
_cell.angle_gamma   90.00
#
_symmetry.space_group_name_H-M   'P 1'
#
loop_
_entity.id
_entity.type
_entity.pdbx_description
1 polymer ?
#
loop_
_entity_poly.entity_id
_entity_poly.type
_entity_poly.pdbx_seq_one_letter_code
_entity_poly.pdbx_strand_id
1 'polypeptide(L)'
;MALTLFLPVDAYLDNLDFIMMRMTNLVYAESMPEFVDLHIDPLNVQVGDAIRLNATIVNNTPNTITFPGLCDSPLSAEFDANVVIEQHPACLGFSIVELKSGEKTSVTGPASGIVYRASNAGLTNAKVTFTYSAGDEVRSISKSIAFTILETQNQIQAKLNMQFKLKIDQTAYIEAENIKVQFTDVREDSRCPSDVFCVWEGQATIALKITKDKKELREFTLTSRGGEPVTKTFDGYSIKLVSVEPYPTSTDKLEKDDYVVTLAISSVEQEQKVSVALKIKEKISLLAIKNTSNSDIHSVKIAVDDSDIKFVKTRGWSKEAVDSNTVVVKTTDRPITKGHIMVILLVLEDRYAEITWTVFDAKDAIIESGAMIPSQPEIKEKSFKVQVVEETFVIYATDPQTIQQLIDNYHNKNNFHVTGKLVVGDGGFNSPWSWHLDPDSVRMAEFSIELCDGLPSHVEADLDYWINTAGTYCPWSSKVVQINN
;
A
#
# COMPACT_ATOMS: atom_id res chain seq x y z
N MET A 1 -62.72 50.62 -71.75
CA MET A 1 -61.92 50.07 -72.88
C MET A 1 -60.71 49.36 -72.27
N ALA A 2 -60.36 48.18 -72.78
CA ALA A 2 -59.59 47.12 -72.14
C ALA A 2 -58.05 47.29 -72.14
N LEU A 3 -57.40 46.40 -71.37
CA LEU A 3 -55.97 45.98 -71.38
C LEU A 3 -54.94 47.04 -70.90
N THR A 4 -53.88 46.71 -70.16
CA THR A 4 -52.99 45.54 -70.24
C THR A 4 -52.22 45.36 -68.92
N LEU A 5 -52.01 44.11 -68.51
CA LEU A 5 -51.02 43.69 -67.52
C LEU A 5 -49.60 43.77 -68.12
N PHE A 6 -48.68 44.45 -67.44
CA PHE A 6 -47.26 44.09 -67.38
C PHE A 6 -46.73 44.49 -66.00
N LEU A 7 -46.28 43.48 -65.24
CA LEU A 7 -45.61 43.63 -63.94
C LEU A 7 -44.17 44.12 -64.18
N PRO A 8 -43.64 45.10 -63.41
CA PRO A 8 -42.23 45.43 -63.43
C PRO A 8 -41.41 44.48 -62.55
N VAL A 9 -40.21 44.20 -63.02
CA VAL A 9 -39.19 43.30 -62.48
C VAL A 9 -38.51 43.97 -61.27
N ASP A 10 -39.22 44.17 -60.17
CA ASP A 10 -38.65 44.78 -58.96
C ASP A 10 -38.78 43.92 -57.69
N ALA A 11 -39.29 42.69 -57.79
CA ALA A 11 -39.43 41.79 -56.64
C ALA A 11 -38.33 40.70 -56.52
N TYR A 12 -37.25 40.80 -57.31
CA TYR A 12 -36.16 39.80 -57.29
C TYR A 12 -34.81 40.32 -56.79
N LEU A 13 -34.62 41.64 -56.65
CA LEU A 13 -33.38 42.22 -56.13
C LEU A 13 -33.40 42.39 -54.60
N ASP A 14 -34.55 42.69 -54.00
CA ASP A 14 -34.68 42.79 -52.53
C ASP A 14 -34.55 41.45 -51.79
N ASN A 15 -34.78 40.33 -52.48
CA ASN A 15 -34.64 38.99 -51.88
C ASN A 15 -33.21 38.44 -52.03
N LEU A 16 -32.43 38.92 -53.00
CA LEU A 16 -31.01 38.59 -53.10
C LEU A 16 -30.20 39.35 -52.04
N ASP A 17 -30.54 40.61 -51.74
CA ASP A 17 -29.88 41.35 -50.66
C ASP A 17 -30.26 40.82 -49.27
N PHE A 18 -31.50 40.35 -49.06
CA PHE A 18 -31.89 39.76 -47.77
C PHE A 18 -31.34 38.33 -47.57
N ILE A 19 -31.17 37.54 -48.63
CA ILE A 19 -30.52 36.23 -48.59
C ILE A 19 -29.00 36.37 -48.51
N MET A 20 -28.39 37.33 -49.21
CA MET A 20 -26.96 37.64 -49.08
C MET A 20 -26.64 38.18 -47.69
N MET A 21 -27.49 39.02 -47.09
CA MET A 21 -27.31 39.53 -45.73
C MET A 21 -27.54 38.46 -44.64
N ARG A 22 -28.36 37.43 -44.89
CA ARG A 22 -28.49 36.25 -44.00
C ARG A 22 -27.43 35.18 -44.23
N MET A 23 -26.84 35.07 -45.43
CA MET A 23 -25.71 34.18 -45.68
C MET A 23 -24.35 34.81 -45.30
N THR A 24 -24.23 36.15 -45.26
CA THR A 24 -23.04 36.81 -44.71
C THR A 24 -23.02 36.85 -43.17
N ASN A 25 -24.15 36.63 -42.49
CA ASN A 25 -24.17 36.42 -41.04
C ASN A 25 -23.91 34.96 -40.62
N LEU A 26 -23.60 34.08 -41.58
CA LEU A 26 -22.98 32.77 -41.35
C LEU A 26 -21.47 32.79 -41.69
N VAL A 27 -20.86 33.98 -41.77
CA VAL A 27 -19.42 34.18 -41.99
C VAL A 27 -18.72 34.07 -40.64
N TYR A 28 -18.06 32.92 -40.46
CA TYR A 28 -16.95 32.67 -39.54
C TYR A 28 -17.17 33.06 -38.08
N ALA A 29 -17.59 32.10 -37.25
CA ALA A 29 -16.99 32.04 -35.92
C ALA A 29 -15.47 32.01 -36.17
N GLU A 30 -14.73 33.02 -35.72
CA GLU A 30 -13.28 33.03 -35.85
C GLU A 30 -12.75 31.71 -35.31
N SER A 31 -12.19 30.88 -36.20
CA SER A 31 -11.59 29.61 -35.80
C SER A 31 -10.39 29.94 -34.91
N MET A 32 -10.54 29.71 -33.61
CA MET A 32 -9.56 30.03 -32.58
C MET A 32 -9.17 28.76 -31.83
N PRO A 33 -8.02 28.72 -31.15
CA PRO A 33 -7.71 27.61 -30.26
C PRO A 33 -8.78 27.45 -29.18
N GLU A 34 -8.92 26.25 -28.64
CA GLU A 34 -9.98 25.94 -27.68
C GLU A 34 -9.43 25.12 -26.50
N PHE A 35 -9.97 25.37 -25.31
CA PHE A 35 -9.77 24.54 -24.12
C PHE A 35 -10.62 23.27 -24.19
N VAL A 36 -9.98 22.15 -24.54
CA VAL A 36 -10.61 20.81 -24.53
C VAL A 36 -10.84 20.35 -23.08
N ASP A 37 -9.82 20.52 -22.25
CA ASP A 37 -9.88 20.27 -20.80
C ASP A 37 -9.16 21.39 -20.06
N LEU A 38 -9.63 21.70 -18.85
CA LEU A 38 -9.03 22.71 -17.98
C LEU A 38 -9.38 22.36 -16.53
N HIS A 39 -8.35 22.10 -15.73
CA HIS A 39 -8.48 21.83 -14.31
C HIS A 39 -7.34 22.47 -13.51
N ILE A 40 -7.57 22.59 -12.21
CA ILE A 40 -6.58 23.00 -11.22
C ILE A 40 -5.93 21.78 -10.58
N ASP A 41 -4.70 21.94 -10.11
CA ASP A 41 -3.99 20.98 -9.28
C ASP A 41 -3.44 21.70 -8.03
N PRO A 42 -3.84 21.29 -6.81
CA PRO A 42 -4.73 20.17 -6.48
C PRO A 42 -6.21 20.44 -6.79
N LEU A 43 -6.99 19.38 -7.06
CA LEU A 43 -8.45 19.47 -7.27
C LEU A 43 -9.22 19.89 -6.01
N ASN A 44 -8.71 19.53 -4.82
CA ASN A 44 -9.29 19.90 -3.53
C ASN A 44 -8.39 20.93 -2.85
N VAL A 45 -8.53 22.21 -3.23
CA VAL A 45 -7.70 23.31 -2.74
C VAL A 45 -8.06 23.67 -1.30
N GLN A 46 -7.05 23.83 -0.45
CA GLN A 46 -7.16 24.38 0.90
C GLN A 46 -6.40 25.71 1.00
N VAL A 47 -6.73 26.53 2.00
CA VAL A 47 -5.98 27.77 2.29
C VAL A 47 -4.48 27.47 2.47
N GLY A 48 -3.63 28.19 1.74
CA GLY A 48 -2.17 28.00 1.74
C GLY A 48 -1.66 27.21 0.54
N ASP A 49 -2.50 26.40 -0.11
CA ASP A 49 -2.11 25.60 -1.28
C ASP A 49 -1.67 26.50 -2.45
N ALA A 50 -0.60 26.08 -3.12
CA ALA A 50 -0.23 26.60 -4.42
C ALA A 50 -1.11 25.95 -5.50
N ILE A 51 -1.73 26.77 -6.34
CA ILE A 51 -2.65 26.34 -7.39
C ILE A 51 -1.90 26.32 -8.72
N ARG A 52 -1.81 25.14 -9.34
CA ARG A 52 -1.34 24.98 -10.72
C ARG A 52 -2.52 24.83 -11.67
N LEU A 53 -2.33 25.24 -12.92
CA LEU A 53 -3.31 25.14 -14.00
C LEU A 53 -2.83 24.11 -14.99
N ASN A 54 -3.70 23.15 -15.33
CA ASN A 54 -3.44 22.16 -16.37
C ASN A 54 -4.54 22.26 -17.41
N ALA A 55 -4.16 22.46 -18.67
CA ALA A 55 -5.12 22.53 -19.77
C ALA A 55 -4.68 21.69 -20.96
N THR A 56 -5.67 21.15 -21.68
CA THR A 56 -5.46 20.60 -23.02
C THR A 56 -6.00 21.59 -24.05
N ILE A 57 -5.12 22.09 -24.91
CA ILE A 57 -5.43 23.05 -25.97
C ILE A 57 -5.48 22.33 -27.31
N VAL A 58 -6.50 22.62 -28.11
CA VAL A 58 -6.57 22.26 -29.53
C VAL A 58 -6.43 23.50 -30.38
N ASN A 59 -5.59 23.48 -31.41
CA ASN A 59 -5.54 24.55 -32.40
C ASN A 59 -6.57 24.30 -33.49
N ASN A 60 -7.74 24.95 -33.43
CA ASN A 60 -8.75 24.86 -34.49
C ASN A 60 -8.54 25.89 -35.63
N THR A 61 -7.48 26.71 -35.56
CA THR A 61 -7.18 27.69 -36.61
C THR A 61 -6.52 27.01 -37.80
N PRO A 62 -6.64 27.54 -39.04
CA PRO A 62 -6.02 26.94 -40.22
C PRO A 62 -4.49 27.07 -40.23
N ASN A 63 -3.91 27.90 -39.36
CA ASN A 63 -2.47 28.19 -39.32
C ASN A 63 -1.82 27.56 -38.08
N THR A 64 -0.51 27.38 -38.13
CA THR A 64 0.26 26.98 -36.94
C THR A 64 0.33 28.14 -35.97
N ILE A 65 0.09 27.86 -34.68
CA ILE A 65 0.28 28.83 -33.60
C ILE A 65 1.55 28.50 -32.82
N THR A 66 2.14 29.50 -32.18
CA THR A 66 3.30 29.30 -31.29
C THR A 66 3.05 29.89 -29.93
N PHE A 67 3.68 29.33 -28.90
CA PHE A 67 3.53 29.81 -27.53
C PHE A 67 4.76 29.45 -26.68
N PRO A 68 5.05 30.21 -25.60
CA PRO A 68 6.20 29.95 -24.75
C PRO A 68 6.07 28.63 -24.00
N GLY A 69 7.21 28.01 -23.67
CA GLY A 69 7.28 26.84 -22.81
C GLY A 69 8.55 26.81 -21.98
N LEU A 70 8.83 25.64 -21.40
CA LEU A 70 9.96 25.41 -20.49
C LEU A 70 9.73 26.14 -19.15
N CYS A 71 10.41 27.26 -18.88
CA CYS A 71 10.19 28.01 -17.64
C CYS A 71 9.16 29.13 -17.78
N ASP A 72 8.76 29.47 -19.01
CA ASP A 72 7.64 30.36 -19.27
C ASP A 72 6.37 29.53 -19.54
N SER A 73 5.19 30.12 -19.33
CA SER A 73 3.92 29.44 -19.48
C SER A 73 2.96 30.25 -20.35
N PRO A 74 2.27 29.61 -21.30
CA PRO A 74 1.24 30.29 -22.07
C PRO A 74 -0.07 30.43 -21.27
N LEU A 75 -0.16 29.83 -20.08
CA LEU A 75 -1.32 29.88 -19.20
C LEU A 75 -1.09 30.86 -18.04
N SER A 76 -2.00 31.82 -17.93
CA SER A 76 -2.13 32.68 -16.75
C SER A 76 -3.56 32.62 -16.20
N ALA A 77 -3.76 33.08 -14.96
CA ALA A 77 -5.08 33.22 -14.39
C ALA A 77 -5.21 34.51 -13.58
N GLU A 78 -6.39 35.10 -13.69
CA GLU A 78 -6.88 36.15 -12.81
C GLU A 78 -7.94 35.55 -11.89
N PHE A 79 -7.89 35.92 -10.61
CA PHE A 79 -8.82 35.41 -9.59
C PHE A 79 -9.66 36.57 -9.07
N ASP A 80 -10.97 36.35 -8.90
CA ASP A 80 -11.88 37.37 -8.37
C ASP A 80 -11.71 37.61 -6.86
N ALA A 81 -11.39 36.55 -6.10
CA ALA A 81 -11.19 36.58 -4.66
C ALA A 81 -10.28 35.43 -4.20
N ASN A 82 -9.92 35.44 -2.92
CA ASN A 82 -9.35 34.33 -2.17
C ASN A 82 -8.00 33.77 -2.65
N VAL A 83 -7.39 34.27 -3.71
CA VAL A 83 -6.04 33.88 -4.18
C VAL A 83 -5.15 35.11 -4.21
N VAL A 84 -3.92 34.97 -3.71
CA VAL A 84 -2.85 35.97 -3.78
C VAL A 84 -1.83 35.51 -4.80
N ILE A 85 -1.36 36.42 -5.64
CA ILE A 85 -0.32 36.15 -6.64
C ILE A 85 1.02 36.58 -6.06
N GLU A 86 1.93 35.63 -5.85
CA GLU A 86 3.27 35.87 -5.33
C GLU A 86 4.30 35.83 -6.47
N GLN A 87 5.33 36.67 -6.34
CA GLN A 87 6.42 36.78 -7.32
C GLN A 87 7.73 36.33 -6.67
N HIS A 88 8.41 35.40 -7.33
CA HIS A 88 9.66 34.77 -6.90
C HIS A 88 10.69 34.82 -8.05
N PRO A 89 11.98 34.61 -7.76
CA PRO A 89 12.99 34.47 -8.81
C PRO A 89 12.60 33.39 -9.81
N ALA A 90 12.39 33.79 -11.07
CA ALA A 90 12.03 32.91 -12.16
C ALA A 90 13.26 32.18 -12.74
N CYS A 91 13.04 30.99 -13.26
CA CYS A 91 14.01 30.32 -14.13
C CYS A 91 14.18 31.09 -15.45
N LEU A 92 15.39 31.04 -16.03
CA LEU A 92 15.76 31.75 -17.26
C LEU A 92 15.66 30.88 -18.54
N GLY A 93 15.16 29.65 -18.42
CA GLY A 93 15.00 28.73 -19.55
C GLY A 93 13.78 29.09 -20.40
N PHE A 94 13.92 29.06 -21.73
CA PHE A 94 12.85 29.41 -22.64
C PHE A 94 12.82 28.45 -23.81
N SER A 95 11.60 28.12 -24.25
CA SER A 95 11.36 27.45 -25.52
C SER A 95 10.14 28.04 -26.21
N ILE A 96 10.07 27.86 -27.52
CA ILE A 96 8.87 28.13 -28.30
C ILE A 96 8.31 26.78 -28.72
N VAL A 97 7.05 26.56 -28.40
CA VAL A 97 6.30 25.37 -28.79
C VAL A 97 5.41 25.73 -29.97
N GLU A 98 5.42 24.89 -31.01
CA GLU A 98 4.56 25.03 -32.18
C GLU A 98 3.39 24.04 -32.07
N LEU A 99 2.18 24.47 -32.44
CA LEU A 99 1.00 23.62 -32.49
C LEU A 99 0.28 23.79 -33.83
N LYS A 100 0.27 22.73 -34.64
CA LYS A 100 -0.31 22.78 -35.99
C LYS A 100 -1.84 22.75 -35.94
N SER A 101 -2.46 23.13 -37.05
CA SER A 101 -3.91 23.05 -37.23
C SER A 101 -4.42 21.62 -36.94
N GLY A 102 -5.38 21.50 -36.03
CA GLY A 102 -6.00 20.25 -35.60
C GLY A 102 -5.25 19.47 -34.51
N GLU A 103 -4.03 19.86 -34.16
CA GLU A 103 -3.25 19.19 -33.11
C GLU A 103 -3.71 19.61 -31.70
N LYS A 104 -3.48 18.71 -30.75
CA LYS A 104 -3.74 18.91 -29.33
C LYS A 104 -2.45 18.84 -28.54
N THR A 105 -2.37 19.62 -27.46
CA THR A 105 -1.25 19.58 -26.53
C THR A 105 -1.68 19.93 -25.11
N SER A 106 -0.93 19.45 -24.14
CA SER A 106 -1.11 19.80 -22.74
C SER A 106 -0.16 20.93 -22.37
N VAL A 107 -0.69 21.94 -21.69
CA VAL A 107 0.05 23.09 -21.19
C VAL A 107 -0.22 23.26 -19.71
N THR A 108 0.81 23.65 -18.97
CA THR A 108 0.75 23.88 -17.53
C THR A 108 1.13 25.32 -17.21
N GLY A 109 0.58 25.85 -16.13
CA GLY A 109 0.90 27.18 -15.62
C GLY A 109 0.75 27.27 -14.10
N PRO A 110 1.15 28.39 -13.50
CA PRO A 110 1.70 29.59 -14.14
C PRO A 110 3.17 29.45 -14.61
N ALA A 111 3.70 30.52 -15.20
CA ALA A 111 5.13 30.62 -15.52
C ALA A 111 6.00 30.53 -14.25
N SER A 112 7.24 30.08 -14.41
CA SER A 112 8.22 30.00 -13.33
C SER A 112 8.38 31.37 -12.66
N GLY A 113 8.36 31.39 -11.32
CA GLY A 113 8.43 32.61 -10.53
C GLY A 113 7.07 33.19 -10.14
N ILE A 114 5.96 32.71 -10.69
CA ILE A 114 4.62 33.09 -10.24
C ILE A 114 4.03 31.96 -9.40
N VAL A 115 3.43 32.30 -8.25
CA VAL A 115 2.68 31.34 -7.42
C VAL A 115 1.28 31.88 -7.18
N TYR A 116 0.26 31.08 -7.51
CA TYR A 116 -1.13 31.36 -7.15
C TYR A 116 -1.43 30.72 -5.80
N ARG A 117 -1.34 31.50 -4.71
CA ARG A 117 -1.55 30.98 -3.36
C ARG A 117 -2.99 31.17 -2.91
N ALA A 118 -3.66 30.09 -2.54
CA ALA A 118 -4.93 30.14 -1.85
C ALA A 118 -4.76 30.89 -0.52
N SER A 119 -5.47 32.01 -0.34
CA SER A 119 -5.29 32.92 0.80
C SER A 119 -6.46 32.91 1.78
N ASN A 120 -7.67 32.66 1.30
CA ASN A 120 -8.89 32.64 2.11
C ASN A 120 -9.79 31.47 1.67
N ALA A 121 -10.60 30.93 2.58
CA ALA A 121 -11.59 29.93 2.21
C ALA A 121 -12.80 30.59 1.54
N GLY A 122 -13.37 29.91 0.55
CA GLY A 122 -14.55 30.40 -0.17
C GLY A 122 -14.58 30.01 -1.64
N LEU A 123 -15.73 30.30 -2.26
CA LEU A 123 -15.89 30.16 -3.71
C LEU A 123 -15.01 31.19 -4.43
N THR A 124 -14.27 30.72 -5.43
CA THR A 124 -13.35 31.52 -6.23
C THR A 124 -13.59 31.24 -7.70
N ASN A 125 -13.64 32.29 -8.52
CA ASN A 125 -13.66 32.18 -9.97
C ASN A 125 -12.27 32.56 -10.52
N ALA A 126 -11.67 31.64 -11.26
CA ALA A 126 -10.45 31.88 -12.00
C ALA A 126 -10.77 32.08 -13.48
N LYS A 127 -10.39 33.23 -14.04
CA LYS A 127 -10.37 33.46 -15.47
C LYS A 127 -9.00 33.04 -15.99
N VAL A 128 -8.96 31.85 -16.60
CA VAL A 128 -7.72 31.28 -17.16
C VAL A 128 -7.56 31.78 -18.59
N THR A 129 -6.40 32.33 -18.89
CA THR A 129 -6.05 32.90 -20.20
C THR A 129 -4.92 32.09 -20.82
N PHE A 130 -5.15 31.61 -22.05
CA PHE A 130 -4.12 31.01 -22.89
C PHE A 130 -3.65 32.05 -23.91
N THR A 131 -2.37 32.39 -23.88
CA THR A 131 -1.74 33.38 -24.76
C THR A 131 -0.87 32.68 -25.80
N TYR A 132 -1.04 33.04 -27.06
CA TYR A 132 -0.34 32.43 -28.20
C TYR A 132 -0.07 33.48 -29.28
N SER A 133 0.86 33.17 -30.19
CA SER A 133 1.18 33.98 -31.35
C SER A 133 0.66 33.30 -32.63
N ALA A 134 -0.06 34.05 -33.46
CA ALA A 134 -0.49 33.64 -34.79
C ALA A 134 0.22 34.52 -35.82
N GLY A 135 1.35 34.04 -36.36
CA GLY A 135 2.30 34.90 -37.06
C GLY A 135 2.95 35.88 -36.08
N ASP A 136 2.94 37.17 -36.41
CA ASP A 136 3.51 38.24 -35.58
C ASP A 136 2.50 38.82 -34.56
N GLU A 137 1.24 38.39 -34.59
CA GLU A 137 0.21 38.88 -33.67
C GLU A 137 0.08 37.99 -32.43
N VAL A 138 0.23 38.59 -31.25
CA VAL A 138 -0.10 37.94 -29.98
C VAL A 138 -1.61 38.01 -29.74
N ARG A 139 -2.22 36.87 -29.50
CA ARG A 139 -3.66 36.69 -29.26
C ARG A 139 -3.88 35.87 -27.98
N SER A 140 -5.10 35.90 -27.47
CA SER A 140 -5.47 35.14 -26.28
C SER A 140 -6.90 34.65 -26.32
N ILE A 141 -7.14 33.47 -25.76
CA ILE A 141 -8.48 32.97 -25.43
C ILE A 141 -8.59 32.86 -23.91
N SER A 142 -9.81 32.87 -23.36
CA SER A 142 -9.99 32.69 -21.92
C SER A 142 -11.19 31.80 -21.61
N LYS A 143 -11.09 31.05 -20.52
CA LYS A 143 -12.17 30.22 -19.97
C LYS A 143 -12.19 30.40 -18.45
N SER A 144 -13.39 30.63 -17.91
CA SER A 144 -13.56 30.74 -16.47
C SER A 144 -13.89 29.38 -15.86
N ILE A 145 -13.29 29.10 -14.71
CA ILE A 145 -13.61 27.95 -13.86
C ILE A 145 -13.91 28.46 -12.45
N ALA A 146 -14.82 27.78 -11.75
CA ALA A 146 -15.16 28.08 -10.37
C ALA A 146 -14.79 26.89 -9.48
N PHE A 147 -14.19 27.16 -8.33
CA PHE A 147 -13.86 26.13 -7.34
C PHE A 147 -13.95 26.71 -5.93
N THR A 148 -14.12 25.84 -4.95
CA THR A 148 -14.18 26.23 -3.54
C THR A 148 -12.84 25.94 -2.88
N ILE A 149 -12.23 26.99 -2.32
CA ILE A 149 -11.08 26.85 -1.42
C ILE A 149 -11.63 26.50 -0.05
N LEU A 150 -11.20 25.36 0.48
CA LEU A 150 -11.61 24.89 1.79
C LEU A 150 -10.73 25.52 2.88
N GLU A 151 -11.29 25.69 4.08
CA GLU A 151 -10.50 26.02 5.25
C GLU A 151 -9.42 24.97 5.48
N THR A 152 -8.21 25.42 5.82
CA THR A 152 -7.14 24.50 6.18
C THR A 152 -7.43 23.96 7.56
N GLN A 153 -7.76 22.67 7.60
CA GLN A 153 -7.81 21.95 8.84
C GLN A 153 -6.38 21.81 9.35
N ASN A 154 -5.95 22.77 10.17
CA ASN A 154 -4.63 22.73 10.85
C ASN A 154 -4.49 21.50 11.77
N GLN A 155 -5.56 20.73 11.95
CA GLN A 155 -5.60 19.54 12.77
C GLN A 155 -6.34 18.42 12.05
N ILE A 156 -5.76 17.22 12.05
CA ILE A 156 -6.41 16.00 11.56
C ILE A 156 -6.47 14.95 12.65
N GLN A 157 -7.42 14.02 12.52
CA GLN A 157 -7.52 12.84 13.38
C GLN A 157 -6.80 11.66 12.74
N ALA A 158 -5.95 10.99 13.51
CA ALA A 158 -5.17 9.83 13.10
C ALA A 158 -5.37 8.67 14.09
N LYS A 159 -5.03 7.46 13.65
CA LYS A 159 -5.11 6.24 14.47
C LYS A 159 -3.75 5.56 14.52
N LEU A 160 -3.47 4.86 15.62
CA LEU A 160 -2.33 3.95 15.69
C LEU A 160 -2.40 2.91 14.56
N ASN A 161 -1.22 2.50 14.08
CA ASN A 161 -1.03 1.48 13.05
C ASN A 161 -1.67 1.82 11.69
N MET A 162 -2.15 3.05 11.50
CA MET A 162 -2.64 3.56 10.23
C MET A 162 -1.71 4.65 9.71
N GLN A 163 -1.55 4.71 8.39
CA GLN A 163 -0.84 5.82 7.75
C GLN A 163 -1.73 7.06 7.70
N PHE A 164 -1.12 8.23 7.84
CA PHE A 164 -1.77 9.53 7.70
C PHE A 164 -0.84 10.53 7.03
N LYS A 165 -1.42 11.53 6.36
CA LYS A 165 -0.67 12.57 5.65
C LYS A 165 -0.70 13.89 6.42
N LEU A 166 0.38 14.65 6.39
CA LEU A 166 0.45 16.01 6.94
C LEU A 166 1.08 16.96 5.92
N LYS A 167 0.45 18.11 5.70
CA LYS A 167 1.11 19.29 5.12
C LYS A 167 1.95 19.99 6.18
N ILE A 168 2.85 20.87 5.76
CA ILE A 168 3.62 21.70 6.70
C ILE A 168 2.66 22.48 7.63
N ASP A 169 3.08 22.65 8.88
CA ASP A 169 2.35 23.22 10.01
C ASP A 169 1.07 22.48 10.46
N GLN A 170 0.58 21.48 9.72
CA GLN A 170 -0.54 20.65 10.17
C GLN A 170 -0.16 19.72 11.31
N THR A 171 -1.15 19.44 12.17
CA THR A 171 -1.01 18.56 13.33
C THR A 171 -1.94 17.36 13.25
N ALA A 172 -1.40 16.15 13.36
CA ALA A 172 -2.20 14.94 13.58
C ALA A 172 -2.41 14.68 15.07
N TYR A 173 -3.62 14.24 15.42
CA TYR A 173 -4.03 13.85 16.77
C TYR A 173 -4.35 12.36 16.80
N ILE A 174 -3.70 11.62 17.69
CA ILE A 174 -4.05 10.23 18.01
C ILE A 174 -4.68 10.26 19.40
N GLU A 175 -6.00 10.45 19.44
CA GLU A 175 -6.75 10.72 20.68
C GLU A 175 -6.59 9.62 21.73
N ALA A 176 -6.66 8.35 21.31
CA ALA A 176 -6.57 7.20 22.22
C ALA A 176 -5.28 7.19 23.05
N GLU A 177 -4.20 7.76 22.52
CA GLU A 177 -2.87 7.74 23.13
C GLU A 177 -2.40 9.12 23.62
N ASN A 178 -3.26 10.15 23.50
CA ASN A 178 -2.91 11.56 23.75
C ASN A 178 -1.64 12.04 23.02
N ILE A 179 -1.41 11.57 21.79
CA ILE A 179 -0.25 11.95 20.97
C ILE A 179 -0.66 13.03 19.96
N LYS A 180 0.17 14.06 19.84
CA LYS A 180 0.11 15.06 18.77
C LYS A 180 1.41 15.04 17.98
N VAL A 181 1.31 15.06 16.66
CA VAL A 181 2.46 15.17 15.75
C VAL A 181 2.22 16.32 14.80
N GLN A 182 3.09 17.33 14.84
CA GLN A 182 3.08 18.44 13.89
C GLN A 182 4.27 18.30 12.93
N PHE A 183 4.01 18.48 11.64
CA PHE A 183 5.06 18.56 10.63
C PHE A 183 5.52 20.00 10.52
N THR A 184 6.77 20.30 10.90
CA THR A 184 7.21 21.69 11.12
C THR A 184 8.16 22.23 10.06
N ASP A 185 8.96 21.39 9.42
CA ASP A 185 9.92 21.86 8.41
C ASP A 185 10.47 20.74 7.52
N VAL A 186 10.89 21.10 6.31
CA VAL A 186 11.80 20.28 5.50
C VAL A 186 13.19 20.88 5.65
N ARG A 187 14.08 20.19 6.37
CA ARG A 187 15.44 20.65 6.67
C ARG A 187 16.37 20.51 5.48
N GLU A 188 16.15 19.48 4.67
CA GLU A 188 16.93 19.20 3.47
C GLU A 188 16.07 18.38 2.51
N ASP A 189 16.13 18.72 1.23
CA ASP A 189 15.68 17.85 0.15
C ASP A 189 16.72 17.85 -0.98
N SER A 190 17.44 16.76 -1.09
CA SER A 190 18.45 16.46 -2.10
C SER A 190 18.13 15.19 -2.87
N ARG A 191 16.85 14.77 -2.87
CA ARG A 191 16.37 13.62 -3.65
C ARG A 191 16.68 13.85 -5.13
N CYS A 192 17.14 12.81 -5.81
CA CYS A 192 17.41 12.88 -7.24
C CYS A 192 16.11 13.22 -7.99
N PRO A 193 16.06 14.25 -8.85
CA PRO A 193 14.87 14.51 -9.64
C PRO A 193 14.49 13.33 -10.54
N SER A 194 13.19 13.05 -10.70
CA SER A 194 12.73 11.84 -11.40
C SER A 194 13.02 11.83 -12.91
N ASP A 195 13.36 12.97 -13.48
CA ASP A 195 13.60 13.22 -14.91
C ASP A 195 15.10 13.34 -15.25
N VAL A 196 16.00 13.06 -14.29
CA VAL A 196 17.45 13.10 -14.51
C VAL A 196 18.13 11.83 -13.97
N PHE A 197 19.32 11.54 -14.51
CA PHE A 197 20.15 10.42 -14.03
C PHE A 197 21.15 10.93 -12.97
N CYS A 198 20.99 10.50 -11.72
CA CYS A 198 21.93 10.83 -10.64
C CYS A 198 22.98 9.74 -10.41
N VAL A 199 24.15 10.16 -9.91
CA VAL A 199 25.22 9.27 -9.44
C VAL A 199 25.04 8.87 -7.97
N TRP A 200 24.30 9.68 -7.20
CA TRP A 200 24.05 9.48 -5.76
C TRP A 200 22.54 9.48 -5.48
N GLU A 201 22.10 8.65 -4.52
CA GLU A 201 20.68 8.35 -4.24
C GLU A 201 19.89 9.52 -3.60
N GLY A 202 20.57 10.57 -3.13
CA GLY A 202 19.92 11.73 -2.51
C GLY A 202 19.18 11.42 -1.19
N GLN A 203 18.64 12.44 -0.52
CA GLN A 203 17.86 12.25 0.71
C GLN A 203 16.87 13.39 0.97
N ALA A 204 15.84 13.13 1.78
CA ALA A 204 14.97 14.14 2.35
C ALA A 204 14.97 14.06 3.88
N THR A 205 15.18 15.18 4.56
CA THR A 205 15.13 15.29 6.01
C THR A 205 13.99 16.21 6.43
N ILE A 206 13.04 15.67 7.20
CA ILE A 206 11.92 16.42 7.76
C ILE A 206 12.11 16.64 9.26
N ALA A 207 11.51 17.71 9.79
CA ALA A 207 11.40 18.02 11.20
C ALA A 207 9.95 17.89 11.68
N LEU A 208 9.77 17.25 12.81
CA LEU A 208 8.49 17.01 13.48
C LEU A 208 8.55 17.51 14.93
N LYS A 209 7.44 18.07 15.39
CA LYS A 209 7.19 18.36 16.80
C LYS A 209 6.20 17.35 17.36
N ILE A 210 6.64 16.55 18.32
CA ILE A 210 5.82 15.50 18.94
C ILE A 210 5.49 15.91 20.38
N THR A 211 4.21 15.84 20.74
CA THR A 211 3.72 16.08 22.11
C THR A 211 2.94 14.86 22.57
N LYS A 212 3.22 14.35 23.77
CA LYS A 212 2.45 13.28 24.41
C LYS A 212 2.06 13.68 25.82
N ASP A 213 0.81 13.43 26.20
CA ASP A 213 0.27 13.79 27.52
C ASP A 213 0.54 15.26 27.90
N LYS A 214 0.42 16.16 26.90
CA LYS A 214 0.71 17.61 27.00
C LYS A 214 2.17 17.97 27.26
N LYS A 215 3.08 17.00 27.25
CA LYS A 215 4.52 17.21 27.33
C LYS A 215 5.12 17.19 25.93
N GLU A 216 5.74 18.30 25.55
CA GLU A 216 6.51 18.38 24.31
C GLU A 216 7.77 17.53 24.44
N LEU A 217 8.00 16.66 23.46
CA LEU A 217 9.22 15.88 23.35
C LEU A 217 10.27 16.69 22.56
N ARG A 218 11.54 16.25 22.59
CA ARG A 218 12.61 16.91 21.82
C ARG A 218 12.23 16.98 20.32
N GLU A 219 12.79 17.94 19.59
CA GLU A 219 12.60 18.03 18.13
C GLU A 219 13.01 16.71 17.45
N PHE A 220 12.12 16.17 16.61
CA PHE A 220 12.33 14.91 15.91
C PHE A 220 12.68 15.15 14.45
N THR A 221 13.82 14.65 14.01
CA THR A 221 14.18 14.63 12.58
C THR A 221 14.11 13.22 12.01
N LEU A 222 13.56 13.08 10.81
CA LEU A 222 13.53 11.82 10.06
C LEU A 222 14.18 12.06 8.69
N THR A 223 15.19 11.25 8.37
CA THR A 223 15.95 11.35 7.12
C THR A 223 15.70 10.10 6.27
N SER A 224 14.97 10.26 5.17
CA SER A 224 14.73 9.23 4.16
C SER A 224 15.83 9.32 3.09
N ARG A 225 16.51 8.21 2.81
CA ARG A 225 17.61 8.12 1.81
C ARG A 225 17.13 7.32 0.61
N GLY A 226 17.35 7.82 -0.60
CA GLY A 226 16.86 7.15 -1.81
C GLY A 226 15.33 7.00 -1.89
N GLY A 227 14.56 7.71 -1.05
CA GLY A 227 13.12 7.54 -0.92
C GLY A 227 12.70 6.38 -0.01
N GLU A 228 13.63 5.69 0.64
CA GLU A 228 13.32 4.57 1.53
C GLU A 228 12.67 5.04 2.85
N PRO A 229 11.68 4.30 3.38
CA PRO A 229 11.07 4.61 4.66
C PRO A 229 12.05 4.57 5.84
N VAL A 230 11.87 5.44 6.83
CA VAL A 230 12.73 5.51 8.04
C VAL A 230 11.89 5.52 9.32
N THR A 231 12.38 4.84 10.36
CA THR A 231 11.69 4.72 11.65
C THR A 231 12.55 5.25 12.80
N LYS A 232 11.95 5.97 13.75
CA LYS A 232 12.54 6.32 15.06
C LYS A 232 11.57 6.00 16.19
N THR A 233 12.10 5.81 17.40
CA THR A 233 11.30 5.50 18.60
C THR A 233 11.20 6.71 19.55
N PHE A 234 10.06 6.86 20.22
CA PHE A 234 9.82 7.88 21.24
C PHE A 234 8.80 7.37 22.27
N ASP A 235 9.08 7.54 23.56
CA ASP A 235 8.14 7.35 24.69
C ASP A 235 7.21 6.10 24.62
N GLY A 236 7.78 4.95 24.22
CA GLY A 236 7.05 3.69 24.06
C GLY A 236 6.33 3.52 22.72
N TYR A 237 6.64 4.32 21.72
CA TYR A 237 6.11 4.26 20.35
C TYR A 237 7.22 4.36 19.32
N SER A 238 6.89 4.04 18.08
CA SER A 238 7.71 4.25 16.89
C SER A 238 6.95 5.14 15.91
N ILE A 239 7.66 6.06 15.27
CA ILE A 239 7.16 6.86 14.16
C ILE A 239 7.95 6.51 12.91
N LYS A 240 7.23 6.17 11.84
CA LYS A 240 7.77 5.84 10.53
C LYS A 240 7.42 6.93 9.53
N LEU A 241 8.42 7.48 8.85
CA LEU A 241 8.25 8.26 7.62
C LEU A 241 8.16 7.29 6.46
N VAL A 242 7.01 7.28 5.79
CA VAL A 242 6.71 6.39 4.66
C VAL A 242 7.08 7.05 3.34
N SER A 243 6.68 8.30 3.14
CA SER A 243 7.00 9.05 1.93
C SER A 243 7.03 10.56 2.17
N VAL A 244 7.72 11.27 1.28
CA VAL A 244 7.72 12.74 1.17
C VAL A 244 7.26 13.06 -0.25
N GLU A 245 6.23 13.87 -0.39
CA GLU A 245 5.64 14.28 -1.68
C GLU A 245 5.66 15.82 -1.77
N PRO A 246 5.73 16.41 -2.98
CA PRO A 246 5.98 15.74 -4.25
C PRO A 246 7.42 15.20 -4.35
N TYR A 247 7.65 14.32 -5.34
CA TYR A 247 9.00 13.94 -5.74
C TYR A 247 9.56 15.01 -6.69
N PRO A 248 10.81 15.48 -6.54
CA PRO A 248 11.32 16.59 -7.33
C PRO A 248 11.45 16.26 -8.82
N THR A 249 11.27 17.26 -9.67
CA THR A 249 11.62 17.26 -11.11
C THR A 249 12.63 18.36 -11.39
N SER A 250 13.38 18.28 -12.48
CA SER A 250 14.46 19.24 -12.78
C SER A 250 13.99 20.66 -13.09
N THR A 251 12.71 20.80 -13.48
CA THR A 251 12.10 22.08 -13.87
C THR A 251 11.38 22.77 -12.73
N ASP A 252 10.96 22.02 -11.70
CA ASP A 252 10.09 22.53 -10.64
C ASP A 252 10.91 22.93 -9.41
N LYS A 253 10.71 24.18 -8.97
CA LYS A 253 11.19 24.61 -7.65
C LYS A 253 10.11 24.30 -6.62
N LEU A 254 10.42 23.40 -5.69
CA LEU A 254 9.54 23.07 -4.57
C LEU A 254 9.65 24.13 -3.47
N GLU A 255 8.51 24.70 -3.08
CA GLU A 255 8.39 25.58 -1.92
C GLU A 255 7.99 24.78 -0.68
N LYS A 256 8.21 25.36 0.52
CA LYS A 256 7.97 24.65 1.78
C LYS A 256 6.53 24.16 1.96
N ASP A 257 5.57 24.92 1.46
CA ASP A 257 4.14 24.64 1.61
C ASP A 257 3.66 23.56 0.62
N ASP A 258 4.48 23.19 -0.37
CA ASP A 258 4.14 22.14 -1.33
C ASP A 258 4.29 20.73 -0.72
N TYR A 259 5.03 20.61 0.39
CA TYR A 259 5.40 19.32 0.95
C TYR A 259 4.27 18.66 1.73
N VAL A 260 4.05 17.38 1.42
CA VAL A 260 3.18 16.47 2.14
C VAL A 260 3.99 15.26 2.60
N VAL A 261 3.91 14.90 3.87
CA VAL A 261 4.57 13.70 4.42
C VAL A 261 3.55 12.64 4.77
N THR A 262 3.86 11.38 4.47
CA THR A 262 3.07 10.23 4.93
C THR A 262 3.78 9.60 6.14
N LEU A 263 3.09 9.52 7.28
CA LEU A 263 3.61 9.03 8.54
C LEU A 263 2.76 7.86 9.05
N ALA A 264 3.36 7.00 9.89
CA ALA A 264 2.65 6.00 10.68
C ALA A 264 3.22 5.93 12.10
N ILE A 265 2.37 5.78 13.11
CA ILE A 265 2.79 5.58 14.51
C ILE A 265 2.29 4.23 15.00
N SER A 266 3.17 3.47 15.66
CA SER A 266 2.87 2.19 16.30
C SER A 266 3.42 2.15 17.73
N SER A 267 2.81 1.39 18.62
CA SER A 267 3.39 1.13 19.95
C SER A 267 4.70 0.34 19.83
N VAL A 268 5.64 0.61 20.73
CA VAL A 268 6.84 -0.19 20.95
C VAL A 268 6.57 -0.95 22.25
N GLU A 269 6.53 -2.28 22.20
CA GLU A 269 6.22 -3.11 23.36
C GLU A 269 7.08 -2.72 24.59
N GLN A 270 6.43 -2.43 25.72
CA GLN A 270 7.04 -1.98 26.97
C GLN A 270 7.78 -3.13 27.69
N GLU A 271 8.69 -2.80 28.64
CA GLU A 271 9.39 -3.76 29.51
C GLU A 271 8.42 -4.80 30.09
N GLN A 272 8.48 -6.01 29.56
CA GLN A 272 7.70 -7.15 30.03
C GLN A 272 8.04 -7.43 31.51
N LYS A 273 7.03 -7.43 32.39
CA LYS A 273 7.16 -7.75 33.83
C LYS A 273 7.25 -9.26 34.06
N VAL A 274 6.86 -10.04 33.07
CA VAL A 274 7.16 -11.45 32.94
C VAL A 274 7.60 -11.77 31.51
N SER A 275 8.62 -12.62 31.38
CA SER A 275 8.98 -13.19 30.08
C SER A 275 8.32 -14.55 29.97
N VAL A 276 7.46 -14.73 28.97
CA VAL A 276 6.75 -15.98 28.74
C VAL A 276 7.29 -16.64 27.47
N ALA A 277 7.38 -17.97 27.47
CA ALA A 277 7.76 -18.75 26.30
C ALA A 277 6.90 -20.01 26.23
N LEU A 278 6.51 -20.37 25.01
CA LEU A 278 5.73 -21.57 24.74
C LEU A 278 6.50 -22.45 23.77
N LYS A 279 6.66 -23.73 24.10
CA LYS A 279 7.30 -24.71 23.21
C LYS A 279 6.47 -25.98 23.12
N ILE A 280 6.11 -26.36 21.91
CA ILE A 280 5.51 -27.67 21.65
C ILE A 280 6.63 -28.70 21.54
N LYS A 281 6.49 -29.82 22.24
CA LYS A 281 7.30 -31.03 22.09
C LYS A 281 6.38 -32.23 22.00
N GLU A 282 6.33 -32.87 20.84
CA GLU A 282 5.44 -34.01 20.57
C GLU A 282 3.97 -33.67 20.90
N LYS A 283 3.38 -34.28 21.93
CA LYS A 283 1.98 -34.05 22.37
C LYS A 283 1.85 -33.03 23.51
N ILE A 284 2.94 -32.36 23.87
CA ILE A 284 3.04 -31.58 25.10
C ILE A 284 3.37 -30.12 24.76
N SER A 285 2.63 -29.20 25.35
CA SER A 285 2.91 -27.76 25.34
C SER A 285 3.61 -27.38 26.65
N LEU A 286 4.85 -26.92 26.56
CA LEU A 286 5.64 -26.42 27.69
C LEU A 286 5.53 -24.90 27.75
N LEU A 287 4.76 -24.40 28.71
CA LEU A 287 4.63 -22.97 29.00
C LEU A 287 5.62 -22.59 30.11
N ALA A 288 6.58 -21.73 29.82
CA ALA A 288 7.53 -21.18 30.77
C ALA A 288 7.19 -19.73 31.07
N ILE A 289 7.09 -19.37 32.35
CA ILE A 289 6.84 -18.00 32.82
C ILE A 289 7.98 -17.60 33.73
N LYS A 290 8.77 -16.61 33.31
CA LYS A 290 9.88 -16.02 34.08
C LYS A 290 9.43 -14.70 34.67
N ASN A 291 9.56 -14.53 35.98
CA ASN A 291 9.32 -13.22 36.60
C ASN A 291 10.50 -12.28 36.33
N THR A 292 10.28 -11.17 35.63
CA THR A 292 11.29 -10.12 35.41
C THR A 292 11.04 -8.90 36.28
N SER A 293 9.87 -8.82 36.92
CA SER A 293 9.47 -7.76 37.84
C SER A 293 10.02 -7.95 39.25
N ASN A 294 9.91 -6.90 40.07
CA ASN A 294 10.22 -6.96 41.50
C ASN A 294 9.04 -7.48 42.35
N SER A 295 7.87 -7.69 41.75
CA SER A 295 6.69 -8.20 42.46
C SER A 295 6.66 -9.73 42.37
N ASP A 296 6.48 -10.42 43.49
CA ASP A 296 6.39 -11.87 43.51
C ASP A 296 5.06 -12.36 42.91
N ILE A 297 5.12 -13.44 42.13
CA ILE A 297 3.93 -14.06 41.53
C ILE A 297 3.40 -15.14 42.48
N HIS A 298 2.13 -15.01 42.89
CA HIS A 298 1.44 -15.90 43.83
C HIS A 298 0.38 -16.79 43.17
N SER A 299 -0.09 -16.45 41.97
CA SER A 299 -0.83 -17.41 41.14
C SER A 299 -0.73 -17.08 39.66
N VAL A 300 -1.00 -18.09 38.83
CA VAL A 300 -1.08 -17.96 37.38
C VAL A 300 -2.36 -18.64 36.89
N LYS A 301 -3.23 -17.88 36.22
CA LYS A 301 -4.37 -18.42 35.49
C LYS A 301 -3.96 -18.71 34.06
N ILE A 302 -4.35 -19.85 33.53
CA ILE A 302 -4.22 -20.25 32.14
C ILE A 302 -5.59 -20.62 31.62
N ALA A 303 -5.95 -20.10 30.46
CA ALA A 303 -7.14 -20.53 29.72
C ALA A 303 -6.77 -20.83 28.27
N VAL A 304 -7.50 -21.75 27.66
CA VAL A 304 -7.31 -22.18 26.27
C VAL A 304 -8.56 -21.88 25.48
N ASP A 305 -8.41 -21.22 24.34
CA ASP A 305 -9.53 -20.81 23.50
C ASP A 305 -9.98 -21.95 22.58
N ASP A 306 -11.29 -22.12 22.42
CA ASP A 306 -11.93 -23.16 21.58
C ASP A 306 -11.33 -24.58 21.70
N SER A 307 -10.77 -24.93 22.87
CA SER A 307 -10.14 -26.23 23.12
C SER A 307 -10.13 -26.61 24.60
N ASP A 308 -9.99 -27.91 24.88
CA ASP A 308 -9.91 -28.43 26.24
C ASP A 308 -8.47 -28.66 26.69
N ILE A 309 -8.22 -28.44 27.98
CA ILE A 309 -7.01 -28.87 28.66
C ILE A 309 -7.20 -30.32 29.13
N LYS A 310 -6.62 -31.28 28.39
CA LYS A 310 -6.68 -32.71 28.75
C LYS A 310 -5.77 -33.07 29.93
N PHE A 311 -4.65 -32.37 30.12
CA PHE A 311 -3.75 -32.62 31.24
C PHE A 311 -2.90 -31.40 31.60
N VAL A 312 -2.63 -31.20 32.90
CA VAL A 312 -1.75 -30.16 33.43
C VAL A 312 -0.80 -30.75 34.46
N LYS A 313 0.49 -30.45 34.34
CA LYS A 313 1.50 -30.79 35.35
C LYS A 313 2.42 -29.61 35.64
N THR A 314 2.62 -29.36 36.92
CA THR A 314 3.51 -28.33 37.47
C THR A 314 4.52 -29.01 38.40
N ARG A 315 5.70 -28.43 38.58
CA ARG A 315 6.73 -28.97 39.49
C ARG A 315 6.73 -28.20 40.82
N GLY A 316 6.07 -28.75 41.83
CA GLY A 316 6.14 -28.22 43.20
C GLY A 316 5.10 -27.14 43.55
N TRP A 317 4.05 -27.00 42.73
CA TRP A 317 2.93 -26.08 42.95
C TRP A 317 1.60 -26.80 42.81
N SER A 318 0.59 -26.38 43.56
CA SER A 318 -0.78 -26.90 43.44
C SER A 318 -1.49 -26.30 42.23
N LYS A 319 -2.50 -27.01 41.73
CA LYS A 319 -3.35 -26.57 40.62
C LYS A 319 -4.82 -26.79 40.96
N GLU A 320 -5.65 -25.89 40.48
CA GLU A 320 -7.10 -25.89 40.64
C GLU A 320 -7.71 -25.76 39.24
N ALA A 321 -8.44 -26.78 38.79
CA ALA A 321 -9.20 -26.71 37.54
C ALA A 321 -10.46 -25.88 37.79
N VAL A 322 -10.68 -24.84 36.97
CA VAL A 322 -11.87 -24.00 37.06
C VAL A 322 -13.00 -24.63 36.24
N ASP A 323 -12.66 -25.06 35.02
CA ASP A 323 -13.54 -25.76 34.05
C ASP A 323 -12.65 -26.61 33.10
N SER A 324 -13.18 -27.04 31.94
CA SER A 324 -12.44 -27.90 30.99
C SER A 324 -11.34 -27.17 30.22
N ASN A 325 -11.39 -25.83 30.13
CA ASN A 325 -10.45 -25.03 29.34
C ASN A 325 -9.60 -24.08 30.20
N THR A 326 -9.85 -23.99 31.51
CA THR A 326 -9.20 -23.06 32.43
C THR A 326 -8.62 -23.75 33.66
N VAL A 327 -7.36 -23.43 33.98
CA VAL A 327 -6.65 -23.89 35.18
C VAL A 327 -5.95 -22.73 35.90
N VAL A 328 -5.94 -22.76 37.23
CA VAL A 328 -5.16 -21.85 38.07
C VAL A 328 -4.05 -22.62 38.77
N VAL A 329 -2.81 -22.18 38.60
CA VAL A 329 -1.65 -22.69 39.34
C VAL A 329 -1.40 -21.76 40.51
N LYS A 330 -1.49 -22.27 41.74
CA LYS A 330 -1.24 -21.50 42.96
C LYS A 330 0.23 -21.65 43.36
N THR A 331 0.92 -20.52 43.48
CA THR A 331 2.32 -20.43 43.90
C THR A 331 2.46 -19.84 45.31
N THR A 332 1.37 -19.76 46.09
CA THR A 332 1.33 -19.10 47.40
C THR A 332 2.40 -19.59 48.38
N ASP A 333 2.62 -20.91 48.46
CA ASP A 333 3.63 -21.49 49.38
C ASP A 333 5.07 -21.30 48.88
N ARG A 334 5.24 -21.03 47.58
CA ARG A 334 6.53 -20.86 46.90
C ARG A 334 6.40 -19.84 45.75
N PRO A 335 6.35 -18.52 46.06
CA PRO A 335 6.14 -17.49 45.06
C PRO A 335 7.26 -17.48 44.00
N ILE A 336 6.93 -17.07 42.77
CA ILE A 336 7.93 -16.92 41.71
C ILE A 336 8.55 -15.53 41.85
N THR A 337 9.74 -15.46 42.45
CA THR A 337 10.46 -14.19 42.68
C THR A 337 11.25 -13.78 41.43
N LYS A 338 11.72 -12.53 41.38
CA LYS A 338 12.49 -11.98 40.26
C LYS A 338 13.61 -12.91 39.79
N GLY A 339 13.65 -13.17 38.49
CA GLY A 339 14.63 -14.03 37.82
C GLY A 339 14.25 -15.51 37.76
N HIS A 340 13.30 -15.97 38.57
CA HIS A 340 12.88 -17.37 38.61
C HIS A 340 11.86 -17.69 37.51
N ILE A 341 11.82 -18.97 37.14
CA ILE A 341 10.99 -19.51 36.05
C ILE A 341 10.09 -20.62 36.60
N MET A 342 8.80 -20.52 36.31
CA MET A 342 7.86 -21.63 36.44
C MET A 342 7.68 -22.28 35.07
N VAL A 343 7.66 -23.61 35.03
CA VAL A 343 7.34 -24.38 33.82
C VAL A 343 6.09 -25.20 34.07
N ILE A 344 5.12 -25.05 33.18
CA ILE A 344 3.84 -25.73 33.18
C ILE A 344 3.77 -26.61 31.94
N LEU A 345 3.44 -27.87 32.16
CA LEU A 345 3.24 -28.85 31.12
C LEU A 345 1.75 -28.99 30.87
N LEU A 346 1.32 -28.69 29.65
CA LEU A 346 -0.06 -28.78 29.19
C LEU A 346 -0.17 -29.87 28.11
N VAL A 347 -1.25 -30.64 28.14
CA VAL A 347 -1.71 -31.45 27.00
C VAL A 347 -3.07 -30.90 26.62
N LEU A 348 -3.18 -30.40 25.40
CA LEU A 348 -4.38 -29.78 24.86
C LEU A 348 -5.05 -30.75 23.89
N GLU A 349 -6.36 -30.62 23.71
CA GLU A 349 -7.09 -31.31 22.66
C GLU A 349 -6.62 -30.87 21.28
N ASP A 350 -6.62 -29.55 21.06
CA ASP A 350 -5.94 -28.91 19.95
C ASP A 350 -4.62 -28.32 20.47
N ARG A 351 -3.51 -28.87 19.98
CA ARG A 351 -2.15 -28.46 20.40
C ARG A 351 -1.76 -27.07 19.92
N TYR A 352 -2.55 -26.48 19.03
CA TYR A 352 -2.30 -25.17 18.45
C TYR A 352 -3.33 -24.12 18.86
N ALA A 353 -4.24 -24.48 19.77
CA ALA A 353 -5.19 -23.55 20.37
C ALA A 353 -4.46 -22.39 21.06
N GLU A 354 -5.06 -21.21 21.01
CA GLU A 354 -4.55 -20.02 21.68
C GLU A 354 -4.57 -20.24 23.20
N ILE A 355 -3.45 -19.91 23.85
CA ILE A 355 -3.29 -20.00 25.30
C ILE A 355 -3.21 -18.58 25.86
N THR A 356 -4.19 -18.21 26.67
CA THR A 356 -4.14 -16.97 27.45
C THR A 356 -3.59 -17.24 28.86
N TRP A 357 -2.85 -16.28 29.38
CA TRP A 357 -2.26 -16.36 30.71
C TRP A 357 -2.42 -15.05 31.48
N THR A 358 -2.53 -15.16 32.80
CA THR A 358 -2.58 -14.00 33.70
C THR A 358 -1.83 -14.33 34.98
N VAL A 359 -0.90 -13.47 35.37
CA VAL A 359 -0.11 -13.61 36.61
C VAL A 359 -0.64 -12.65 37.68
N PHE A 360 -0.73 -13.11 38.92
CA PHE A 360 -1.30 -12.37 40.04
C PHE A 360 -0.34 -12.27 41.22
N ASP A 361 -0.41 -11.16 41.96
CA ASP A 361 0.29 -10.98 43.22
C ASP A 361 -0.46 -11.64 44.41
N ALA A 362 0.05 -11.46 45.63
CA ALA A 362 -0.53 -12.03 46.84
C ALA A 362 -1.94 -11.53 47.19
N LYS A 363 -2.40 -10.43 46.58
CA LYS A 363 -3.71 -9.81 46.80
C LYS A 363 -4.68 -10.08 45.64
N ASP A 364 -4.35 -11.04 44.79
CA ASP A 364 -5.06 -11.35 43.54
C ASP A 364 -5.10 -10.15 42.57
N ALA A 365 -4.18 -9.19 42.67
CA ALA A 365 -4.04 -8.11 41.70
C ALA A 365 -3.23 -8.61 40.49
N ILE A 366 -3.67 -8.24 39.28
CA ILE A 366 -3.01 -8.62 38.03
C ILE A 366 -1.65 -7.92 37.95
N ILE A 367 -0.57 -8.70 37.81
CA ILE A 367 0.78 -8.19 37.54
C ILE A 367 0.94 -7.92 36.03
N GLU A 368 0.54 -8.90 35.21
CA GLU A 368 0.58 -8.88 33.75
C GLU A 368 -0.31 -10.01 33.19
N SER A 369 -0.79 -9.85 31.96
CA SER A 369 -1.53 -10.86 31.21
C SER A 369 -1.09 -10.85 29.76
N GLY A 370 -1.24 -11.97 29.08
CA GLY A 370 -0.97 -12.05 27.65
C GLY A 370 -1.61 -13.27 27.02
N ALA A 371 -1.37 -13.41 25.73
CA ALA A 371 -1.81 -14.55 24.94
C ALA A 371 -0.64 -15.10 24.14
N MET A 372 -0.69 -16.39 23.83
CA MET A 372 0.28 -17.08 23.00
C MET A 372 -0.43 -18.06 22.10
N ILE A 373 -0.20 -17.93 20.80
CA ILE A 373 -0.59 -18.95 19.84
C ILE A 373 0.64 -19.83 19.61
N PRO A 374 0.56 -21.15 19.88
CA PRO A 374 1.65 -22.05 19.55
C PRO A 374 1.98 -21.94 18.06
N SER A 375 3.23 -21.62 17.74
CA SER A 375 3.69 -21.61 16.35
C SER A 375 3.48 -23.00 15.75
N GLN A 376 2.75 -23.05 14.63
CA GLN A 376 2.77 -24.22 13.76
C GLN A 376 4.24 -24.51 13.39
N PRO A 377 4.64 -25.79 13.22
CA PRO A 377 5.98 -26.08 12.75
C PRO A 377 6.25 -25.28 11.47
N GLU A 378 7.32 -24.48 11.44
CA GLU A 378 7.81 -23.90 10.19
C GLU A 378 8.06 -25.03 9.21
N ILE A 379 7.34 -25.02 8.11
CA ILE A 379 7.49 -26.03 7.09
C ILE A 379 8.45 -25.50 6.07
N LYS A 380 9.70 -25.94 6.22
CA LYS A 380 10.64 -26.01 5.11
C LYS A 380 10.09 -27.06 4.16
N GLU A 381 9.84 -26.65 2.91
CA GLU A 381 9.51 -27.53 1.80
C GLU A 381 10.34 -28.82 1.91
N LYS A 382 9.70 -29.99 1.83
CA LYS A 382 10.41 -31.27 1.93
C LYS A 382 10.31 -32.01 0.61
N SER A 383 11.43 -32.58 0.17
CA SER A 383 11.42 -33.51 -0.94
C SER A 383 11.32 -34.96 -0.49
N PHE A 384 10.62 -35.75 -1.28
CA PHE A 384 10.36 -37.16 -1.03
C PHE A 384 10.68 -37.95 -2.29
N LYS A 385 11.41 -39.06 -2.14
CA LYS A 385 11.54 -40.03 -3.23
C LYS A 385 10.38 -41.01 -3.15
N VAL A 386 9.63 -41.08 -4.23
CA VAL A 386 8.42 -41.91 -4.36
C VAL A 386 8.72 -43.02 -5.35
N GLN A 387 8.44 -44.25 -4.95
CA GLN A 387 8.51 -45.44 -5.79
C GLN A 387 7.14 -45.75 -6.37
N VAL A 388 7.08 -46.04 -7.67
CA VAL A 388 5.92 -46.54 -8.40
C VAL A 388 6.36 -47.81 -9.10
N VAL A 389 5.94 -48.97 -8.59
CA VAL A 389 6.44 -50.29 -9.05
C VAL A 389 7.98 -50.36 -8.99
N GLU A 390 8.68 -50.35 -10.12
CA GLU A 390 10.15 -50.41 -10.20
C GLU A 390 10.80 -49.04 -10.47
N GLU A 391 9.99 -48.00 -10.71
CA GLU A 391 10.45 -46.66 -11.05
C GLU A 391 10.37 -45.72 -9.85
N THR A 392 11.17 -44.64 -9.88
CA THR A 392 11.14 -43.63 -8.83
C THR A 392 11.14 -42.22 -9.40
N PHE A 393 10.45 -41.32 -8.71
CA PHE A 393 10.47 -39.88 -8.98
C PHE A 393 10.58 -39.10 -7.66
N VAL A 394 10.89 -37.82 -7.74
CA VAL A 394 11.05 -36.93 -6.59
C VAL A 394 9.95 -35.87 -6.64
N ILE A 395 9.29 -35.67 -5.50
CA ILE A 395 8.30 -34.61 -5.30
C ILE A 395 8.79 -33.64 -4.24
N TYR A 396 8.35 -32.39 -4.33
CA TYR A 396 8.34 -31.45 -3.21
C TYR A 396 6.90 -31.26 -2.73
N ALA A 397 6.71 -31.18 -1.42
CA ALA A 397 5.44 -30.80 -0.83
C ALA A 397 5.64 -29.56 0.06
N THR A 398 4.71 -28.62 -0.06
CA THR A 398 4.68 -27.37 0.73
C THR A 398 3.58 -27.39 1.79
N ASP A 399 2.52 -28.19 1.60
CA ASP A 399 1.40 -28.30 2.52
C ASP A 399 1.73 -29.15 3.78
N PRO A 400 1.55 -28.59 5.01
CA PRO A 400 1.83 -29.29 6.26
C PRO A 400 1.15 -30.63 6.47
N GLN A 401 -0.13 -30.71 6.15
CA GLN A 401 -0.90 -31.92 6.35
C GLN A 401 -0.39 -33.01 5.40
N THR A 402 -0.10 -32.63 4.16
CA THR A 402 0.45 -33.52 3.13
C THR A 402 1.83 -34.04 3.50
N ILE A 403 2.73 -33.17 3.98
CA ILE A 403 4.07 -33.59 4.44
C ILE A 403 3.95 -34.62 5.57
N GLN A 404 3.05 -34.40 6.52
CA GLN A 404 2.82 -35.37 7.59
C GLN A 404 2.27 -36.69 7.05
N GLN A 405 1.33 -36.66 6.09
CA GLN A 405 0.80 -37.85 5.43
C GLN A 405 1.86 -38.61 4.62
N LEU A 406 2.79 -37.90 3.96
CA LEU A 406 3.94 -38.49 3.26
C LEU A 406 4.93 -39.18 4.23
N ILE A 407 5.20 -38.55 5.38
CA ILE A 407 6.01 -39.15 6.46
C ILE A 407 5.31 -40.39 7.04
N ASP A 408 4.01 -40.31 7.27
CA ASP A 408 3.23 -41.44 7.77
C ASP A 408 3.15 -42.57 6.74
N ASN A 409 3.10 -42.24 5.44
CA ASN A 409 3.19 -43.21 4.35
C ASN A 409 4.55 -43.93 4.37
N TYR A 410 5.66 -43.19 4.49
CA TYR A 410 7.01 -43.76 4.63
C TYR A 410 7.12 -44.74 5.81
N HIS A 411 6.46 -44.42 6.93
CA HIS A 411 6.40 -45.27 8.12
C HIS A 411 5.31 -46.34 8.11
N ASN A 412 4.63 -46.57 6.98
CA ASN A 412 3.54 -47.56 6.82
C ASN A 412 2.34 -47.35 7.75
N LYS A 413 2.07 -46.10 8.16
CA LYS A 413 0.90 -45.75 8.99
C LYS A 413 -0.34 -45.40 8.18
N ASN A 414 -0.18 -45.12 6.89
CA ASN A 414 -1.28 -45.02 5.92
C ASN A 414 -0.88 -45.73 4.62
N ASN A 415 -1.89 -45.94 3.77
CA ASN A 415 -1.77 -46.53 2.44
C ASN A 415 -2.19 -45.54 1.33
N PHE A 416 -2.14 -44.24 1.61
CA PHE A 416 -2.52 -43.20 0.64
C PHE A 416 -1.48 -43.12 -0.48
N HIS A 417 -1.90 -42.67 -1.65
CA HIS A 417 -1.01 -42.44 -2.79
C HIS A 417 -0.83 -40.94 -3.08
N VAL A 418 0.28 -40.61 -3.72
CA VAL A 418 0.60 -39.23 -4.12
C VAL A 418 -0.31 -38.81 -5.26
N THR A 419 -0.79 -37.57 -5.23
CA THR A 419 -1.46 -36.91 -6.35
C THR A 419 -0.97 -35.47 -6.49
N GLY A 420 -0.91 -34.96 -7.72
CA GLY A 420 -0.55 -33.58 -7.98
C GLY A 420 -0.66 -33.18 -9.44
N LYS A 421 -0.70 -31.88 -9.70
CA LYS A 421 -0.74 -31.30 -11.04
C LYS A 421 0.63 -31.49 -11.72
N LEU A 422 0.62 -31.92 -12.97
CA LEU A 422 1.84 -32.05 -13.77
C LEU A 422 2.29 -30.71 -14.35
N VAL A 423 3.60 -30.48 -14.36
CA VAL A 423 4.25 -29.31 -14.94
C VAL A 423 5.45 -29.75 -15.79
N VAL A 424 5.64 -29.09 -16.94
CA VAL A 424 6.78 -29.33 -17.85
C VAL A 424 8.09 -28.86 -17.20
N GLY A 425 9.16 -29.62 -17.41
CA GLY A 425 10.48 -29.41 -16.81
C GLY A 425 10.68 -30.24 -15.54
N ASP A 426 11.92 -30.58 -15.20
CA ASP A 426 12.24 -31.43 -14.03
C ASP A 426 12.12 -30.71 -12.67
N GLY A 427 11.77 -29.42 -12.67
CA GLY A 427 11.70 -28.57 -11.48
C GLY A 427 13.05 -28.34 -10.79
N GLY A 428 14.17 -28.79 -11.38
CA GLY A 428 15.49 -28.83 -10.75
C GLY A 428 15.68 -29.95 -9.72
N PHE A 429 14.73 -30.87 -9.57
CA PHE A 429 14.79 -31.92 -8.55
C PHE A 429 14.31 -33.31 -9.00
N ASN A 430 13.57 -33.40 -10.11
CA ASN A 430 12.97 -34.65 -10.57
C ASN A 430 13.75 -35.33 -11.71
N SER A 431 15.03 -34.98 -11.91
CA SER A 431 15.90 -35.67 -12.87
C SER A 431 15.90 -37.20 -12.63
N PRO A 432 15.78 -38.03 -13.68
CA PRO A 432 15.96 -37.71 -15.10
C PRO A 432 14.68 -37.29 -15.87
N TRP A 433 13.55 -37.15 -15.18
CA TRP A 433 12.26 -36.87 -15.81
C TRP A 433 12.17 -35.43 -16.30
N SER A 434 11.58 -35.21 -17.48
CA SER A 434 11.40 -33.87 -18.07
C SER A 434 10.13 -33.16 -17.58
N TRP A 435 9.60 -33.59 -16.43
CA TRP A 435 8.39 -33.11 -15.78
C TRP A 435 8.52 -33.18 -14.26
N HIS A 436 7.65 -32.48 -13.54
CA HIS A 436 7.52 -32.58 -12.08
C HIS A 436 6.06 -32.36 -11.65
N LEU A 437 5.76 -32.67 -10.38
CA LEU A 437 4.52 -32.21 -9.76
C LEU A 437 4.70 -30.80 -9.21
N ASP A 438 3.73 -29.93 -9.48
CA ASP A 438 3.65 -28.59 -8.87
C ASP A 438 3.62 -28.75 -7.33
N PRO A 439 4.64 -28.25 -6.59
CA PRO A 439 4.79 -28.49 -5.16
C PRO A 439 3.58 -28.06 -4.32
N ASP A 440 2.86 -27.01 -4.74
CA ASP A 440 1.70 -26.49 -4.02
C ASP A 440 0.43 -27.33 -4.27
N SER A 441 0.44 -28.17 -5.30
CA SER A 441 -0.66 -29.06 -5.66
C SER A 441 -0.53 -30.47 -5.10
N VAL A 442 0.66 -30.85 -4.60
CA VAL A 442 0.92 -32.20 -4.09
C VAL A 442 0.05 -32.49 -2.89
N ARG A 443 -0.71 -33.59 -2.92
CA ARG A 443 -1.56 -34.09 -1.84
C ARG A 443 -1.43 -35.62 -1.72
N MET A 444 -1.92 -36.19 -0.62
CA MET A 444 -2.10 -37.65 -0.47
C MET A 444 -3.59 -37.99 -0.56
N ALA A 445 -3.94 -38.97 -1.39
CA ALA A 445 -5.32 -39.37 -1.62
C ALA A 445 -5.58 -40.82 -1.19
N GLU A 446 -6.80 -41.09 -0.74
CA GLU A 446 -7.30 -42.45 -0.45
C GLU A 446 -7.81 -43.16 -1.72
N PHE A 447 -8.28 -42.38 -2.70
CA PHE A 447 -8.85 -42.85 -3.96
C PHE A 447 -8.63 -41.79 -5.04
N SER A 448 -8.51 -42.19 -6.30
CA SER A 448 -8.43 -41.27 -7.45
C SER A 448 -9.10 -41.87 -8.68
N ILE A 449 -9.44 -41.05 -9.68
CA ILE A 449 -10.03 -41.56 -10.93
C ILE A 449 -8.89 -42.10 -11.80
N GLU A 450 -9.06 -43.27 -12.41
CA GLU A 450 -8.00 -44.04 -13.10
C GLU A 450 -7.29 -43.32 -14.26
N LEU A 451 -7.79 -42.17 -14.72
CA LEU A 451 -7.21 -41.41 -15.84
C LEU A 451 -5.85 -40.77 -15.52
N CYS A 452 -5.43 -40.73 -14.25
CA CYS A 452 -4.15 -40.19 -13.83
C CYS A 452 -3.16 -41.24 -13.28
N ASP A 453 -3.48 -42.53 -13.37
CA ASP A 453 -2.62 -43.62 -12.90
C ASP A 453 -1.66 -44.14 -13.99
N GLY A 454 -0.40 -44.38 -13.64
CA GLY A 454 0.62 -44.83 -14.59
C GLY A 454 2.03 -44.85 -14.00
N LEU A 455 2.99 -45.40 -14.74
CA LEU A 455 4.41 -45.33 -14.39
C LEU A 455 4.99 -43.95 -14.73
N PRO A 456 6.00 -43.45 -14.01
CA PRO A 456 6.73 -42.24 -14.39
C PRO A 456 7.20 -42.22 -15.86
N SER A 457 7.62 -43.37 -16.40
CA SER A 457 8.00 -43.54 -17.80
C SER A 457 6.84 -43.39 -18.78
N HIS A 458 5.60 -43.68 -18.37
CA HIS A 458 4.41 -43.41 -19.20
C HIS A 458 4.18 -41.90 -19.34
N VAL A 459 4.42 -41.14 -18.27
CA VAL A 459 4.35 -39.67 -18.30
C VAL A 459 5.43 -39.11 -19.23
N GLU A 460 6.65 -39.64 -19.15
CA GLU A 460 7.77 -39.21 -20.00
C GLU A 460 7.55 -39.56 -21.49
N ALA A 461 7.00 -40.73 -21.78
CA ALA A 461 6.83 -41.21 -23.14
C ALA A 461 5.78 -40.41 -23.95
N ASP A 462 4.81 -39.78 -23.28
CA ASP A 462 3.75 -38.99 -23.90
C ASP A 462 3.42 -37.74 -23.07
N LEU A 463 4.43 -36.93 -22.81
CA LEU A 463 4.33 -35.78 -21.90
C LEU A 463 3.22 -34.80 -22.31
N ASP A 464 3.03 -34.60 -23.62
CA ASP A 464 1.99 -33.70 -24.15
C ASP A 464 0.58 -34.17 -23.78
N TYR A 465 0.29 -35.47 -23.87
CA TYR A 465 -0.99 -36.01 -23.40
C TYR A 465 -1.15 -35.84 -21.90
N TRP A 466 -0.14 -36.20 -21.12
CA TRP A 466 -0.21 -36.16 -19.67
C TRP A 466 -0.37 -34.74 -19.11
N ILE A 467 0.28 -33.76 -19.72
CA ILE A 467 0.16 -32.35 -19.32
C ILE A 467 -1.18 -31.76 -19.77
N ASN A 468 -1.58 -31.94 -21.02
CA ASN A 468 -2.70 -31.20 -21.59
C ASN A 468 -4.05 -31.92 -21.45
N THR A 469 -4.03 -33.24 -21.29
CA THR A 469 -5.26 -34.08 -21.20
C THR A 469 -5.45 -34.66 -19.80
N ALA A 470 -4.45 -35.32 -19.22
CA ALA A 470 -4.57 -35.85 -17.86
C ALA A 470 -4.50 -34.72 -16.81
N GLY A 471 -3.55 -33.80 -16.96
CA GLY A 471 -3.33 -32.60 -16.12
C GLY A 471 -2.87 -32.87 -14.69
N THR A 472 -3.18 -34.05 -14.16
CA THR A 472 -2.84 -34.54 -12.82
C THR A 472 -2.22 -35.92 -12.94
N TYR A 473 -1.29 -36.25 -12.06
CA TYR A 473 -0.69 -37.57 -11.94
C TYR A 473 -0.98 -38.13 -10.54
N CYS A 474 -1.51 -39.34 -10.47
CA CYS A 474 -1.99 -39.98 -9.25
C CYS A 474 -1.61 -41.48 -9.20
N PRO A 475 -0.33 -41.84 -9.19
CA PRO A 475 0.11 -43.24 -9.25
C PRO A 475 -0.39 -44.04 -8.04
N TRP A 476 -1.34 -44.94 -8.24
CA TRP A 476 -1.99 -45.71 -7.18
C TRP A 476 -1.02 -46.62 -6.43
N SER A 477 -0.02 -47.13 -7.14
CA SER A 477 1.04 -47.98 -6.57
C SER A 477 2.16 -47.17 -5.90
N SER A 478 1.98 -45.86 -5.71
CA SER A 478 3.03 -45.02 -5.15
C SER A 478 3.29 -45.28 -3.67
N LYS A 479 4.59 -45.29 -3.33
CA LYS A 479 5.09 -45.45 -1.97
C LYS A 479 6.23 -44.50 -1.70
N VAL A 480 6.19 -43.77 -0.59
CA VAL A 480 7.35 -42.97 -0.16
C VAL A 480 8.45 -43.91 0.32
N VAL A 481 9.63 -43.81 -0.29
CA VAL A 481 10.80 -44.67 0.02
C VAL A 481 11.99 -43.90 0.57
N GLN A 482 12.00 -42.57 0.49
CA GLN A 482 13.03 -41.73 1.08
C GLN A 482 12.46 -40.35 1.44
N ILE A 483 12.88 -39.83 2.60
CA ILE A 483 12.61 -38.45 3.03
C ILE A 483 13.93 -37.68 2.91
N ASN A 484 13.92 -36.60 2.13
CA ASN A 484 15.06 -35.70 1.99
C ASN A 484 14.83 -34.42 2.82
N ASN A 485 15.92 -33.78 3.23
CA ASN A 485 15.90 -32.58 4.07
C ASN A 485 16.20 -31.32 3.28
#